data_AF-A0A2V5TZT5-F1
#
_entry.id   AF-A0A2V5TZT5-F1
#
_cell.length_a   1.000
_cell.length_b   1.000
_cell.length_c   1.000
_cell.angle_alpha   90.00
_cell.angle_beta   90.00
_cell.angle_gamma   90.00
#
_symmetry.space_group_name_H-M   'P 1'
#
loop_
_entity.id
_entity.type
_entity.pdbx_description
1 polymer ?
#
loop_
_entity_poly.entity_id
_entity_poly.type
_entity_poly.pdbx_seq_one_letter_code
_entity_poly.pdbx_strand_id
1 'polypeptide(L)'
;MALGFLALAVGLVFAAGGTPQASITLQNSDAKYCYTHNNTWTLTKEVTGNTVENGVGTVTWTITATKDSSGAPTFTVHGGLTVTNSGTAPATIGNIVVNLQKPNSPKQGSNAPYVSIAADVADATSGDTATSAKIVAAGSQENPATNAAWGTGNYTVSGAQGTFTETAGKSGALEFKDASNNTVFSLVPQPSIPVGGSVTLLYDATFSTSVLPPAGTPMRVEALVSFGNAGARGGSGSTATNIDINGNGVIDTDEANVRTVPSRITLAALPTAPDECNVSVTVTDTGATTTGTVTTSNPVGFDAFPAVISSTTSWDVSVDVDSGTDGGSVCNEAQLEGAACGGTLNVIVGYQDPPYNTIPIYATYECAPAADAGASDCADVGPPSSCAFHDGDYCTYGKGGYAGAGAPGMLYDSNFLTAFPSGVTIGIDDGGGPKHSAKWNATTTGRANLKTALSGGGAPGALTLDTVDATSISGGTLSRNTAALALNIGFNAAGVNGTQHNLGSLTLCNLVGGTVISPAFTLTAAQATALNGKTINQVLTDANNTLGGNGLPAYVGSFGDLNELVGTLNGSFDSCTVSAFATSYLCPICP
;
A
#
# COMPACT_ATOMS: atom_id res chain seq x y z
N MET A 1 -54.28 32.16 -0.73
CA MET A 1 -55.35 32.28 -1.75
C MET A 1 -55.37 30.99 -2.52
N ALA A 2 -56.41 30.19 -2.31
CA ALA A 2 -56.66 28.98 -3.07
C ALA A 2 -57.31 29.39 -4.40
N LEU A 3 -56.70 29.01 -5.53
CA LEU A 3 -57.39 28.96 -6.81
C LEU A 3 -57.50 27.49 -7.20
N GLY A 4 -58.74 27.00 -7.19
CA GLY A 4 -59.08 25.63 -7.53
C GLY A 4 -58.92 25.38 -9.03
N PHE A 5 -58.31 24.25 -9.36
CA PHE A 5 -58.46 23.65 -10.67
C PHE A 5 -59.70 22.77 -10.68
N LEU A 6 -60.64 23.19 -11.50
CA LEU A 6 -61.86 22.50 -11.89
C LEU A 6 -61.48 21.16 -12.55
N ALA A 7 -61.78 20.04 -11.89
CA ALA A 7 -61.65 18.71 -12.48
C ALA A 7 -62.75 18.54 -13.55
N LEU A 8 -62.38 18.70 -14.82
CA LEU A 8 -63.23 18.27 -15.94
C LEU A 8 -63.10 16.74 -16.05
N ALA A 9 -63.99 16.02 -15.36
CA ALA A 9 -64.16 14.58 -15.52
C ALA A 9 -64.74 14.29 -16.91
N VAL A 10 -63.87 14.08 -17.90
CA VAL A 10 -64.27 13.40 -19.13
C VAL A 10 -64.48 11.93 -18.76
N GLY A 11 -65.74 11.53 -18.64
CA GLY A 11 -66.13 10.14 -18.46
C GLY A 11 -65.67 9.33 -19.67
N LEU A 12 -64.52 8.66 -19.54
CA LEU A 12 -64.17 7.53 -20.38
C LEU A 12 -65.07 6.38 -19.99
N VAL A 13 -66.06 6.11 -20.83
CA VAL A 13 -66.83 4.87 -20.83
C VAL A 13 -65.82 3.74 -21.07
N PHE A 14 -65.45 3.01 -20.02
CA PHE A 14 -64.75 1.74 -20.18
C PHE A 14 -65.72 0.76 -20.85
N ALA A 15 -65.46 0.42 -22.11
CA ALA A 15 -66.05 -0.76 -22.70
C ALA A 15 -65.61 -1.97 -21.85
N ALA A 16 -66.57 -2.67 -21.25
CA ALA A 16 -66.33 -3.95 -20.61
C ALA A 16 -65.97 -5.00 -21.68
N GLY A 17 -64.92 -5.79 -21.42
CA GLY A 17 -64.77 -7.14 -21.98
C GLY A 17 -63.64 -7.38 -22.99
N GLY A 18 -62.39 -7.04 -22.64
CA GLY A 18 -61.21 -7.66 -23.28
C GLY A 18 -60.36 -8.36 -22.23
N THR A 19 -59.84 -9.55 -22.52
CA THR A 19 -58.87 -10.23 -21.64
C THR A 19 -57.68 -9.30 -21.37
N PRO A 20 -57.24 -9.11 -20.11
CA PRO A 20 -56.05 -8.30 -19.80
C PRO A 20 -54.86 -8.73 -20.63
N GLN A 21 -54.14 -7.76 -21.22
CA GLN A 21 -53.00 -8.04 -22.10
C GLN A 21 -51.88 -7.01 -21.94
N ALA A 22 -50.64 -7.47 -21.91
CA ALA A 22 -49.45 -6.63 -21.94
C ALA A 22 -49.22 -6.02 -23.32
N SER A 23 -48.60 -4.85 -23.36
CA SER A 23 -48.19 -4.22 -24.61
C SER A 23 -46.94 -3.40 -24.39
N ILE A 24 -45.79 -3.94 -24.79
CA ILE A 24 -44.53 -3.22 -24.72
C ILE A 24 -44.31 -2.37 -25.97
N THR A 25 -43.74 -1.18 -25.76
CA THR A 25 -43.06 -0.40 -26.80
C THR A 25 -41.61 -0.15 -26.37
N LEU A 26 -40.69 -0.17 -27.32
CA LEU A 26 -39.32 0.27 -27.11
C LEU A 26 -39.19 1.73 -27.54
N GLN A 27 -38.74 2.58 -26.63
CA GLN A 27 -38.57 4.02 -26.83
C GLN A 27 -37.14 4.43 -26.48
N ASN A 28 -36.78 5.68 -26.79
CA ASN A 28 -35.48 6.29 -26.48
C ASN A 28 -34.30 5.37 -26.81
N SER A 29 -34.39 4.67 -27.94
CA SER A 29 -33.37 3.72 -28.31
C SER A 29 -32.24 4.41 -29.06
N ASP A 30 -31.03 4.16 -28.61
CA ASP A 30 -29.80 4.56 -29.28
C ASP A 30 -28.74 3.51 -29.02
N ALA A 31 -27.72 3.49 -29.86
CA ALA A 31 -26.59 2.60 -29.74
C ALA A 31 -25.37 3.22 -30.41
N LYS A 32 -24.23 3.03 -29.77
CA LYS A 32 -22.90 3.39 -30.24
C LYS A 32 -21.98 2.19 -30.04
N TYR A 33 -20.79 2.22 -30.61
CA TYR A 33 -19.81 1.18 -30.37
C TYR A 33 -18.45 1.76 -30.05
N CYS A 34 -17.69 1.00 -29.27
CA CYS A 34 -16.27 1.15 -29.06
C CYS A 34 -15.54 0.10 -29.89
N TYR A 35 -14.54 0.53 -30.67
CA TYR A 35 -13.64 -0.37 -31.37
C TYR A 35 -12.21 0.03 -31.04
N THR A 36 -11.64 -0.61 -30.02
CA THR A 36 -10.41 -0.16 -29.37
C THR A 36 -9.42 -1.31 -29.22
N HIS A 37 -8.13 -0.98 -29.24
CA HIS A 37 -7.07 -1.84 -28.76
C HIS A 37 -6.39 -1.13 -27.59
N ASN A 38 -6.56 -1.66 -26.39
CA ASN A 38 -6.03 -1.04 -25.18
C ASN A 38 -4.66 -1.63 -24.83
N ASN A 39 -3.61 -0.81 -24.92
CA ASN A 39 -2.29 -1.18 -24.42
C ASN A 39 -2.29 -1.05 -22.89
N THR A 40 -2.15 -2.14 -22.17
CA THR A 40 -2.11 -2.11 -20.71
C THR A 40 -0.71 -1.76 -20.22
N TRP A 41 -0.64 -1.12 -19.06
CA TRP A 41 0.60 -0.69 -18.46
C TRP A 41 0.65 -1.09 -16.99
N THR A 42 1.83 -1.51 -16.54
CA THR A 42 2.13 -1.70 -15.13
C THR A 42 3.31 -0.82 -14.75
N LEU A 43 3.32 -0.37 -13.50
CA LEU A 43 4.41 0.40 -12.91
C LEU A 43 4.92 -0.36 -11.69
N THR A 44 6.23 -0.58 -11.63
CA THR A 44 6.91 -1.09 -10.44
C THR A 44 7.99 -0.12 -9.99
N LYS A 45 8.24 -0.13 -8.69
CA LYS A 45 9.28 0.66 -8.05
C LYS A 45 9.83 -0.16 -6.90
N GLU A 46 11.14 -0.36 -6.90
CA GLU A 46 11.81 -1.21 -5.93
C GLU A 46 13.10 -0.54 -5.46
N VAL A 47 13.41 -0.65 -4.17
CA VAL A 47 14.73 -0.33 -3.64
C VAL A 47 15.73 -1.36 -4.18
N THR A 48 16.60 -0.92 -5.08
CA THR A 48 17.61 -1.79 -5.72
C THR A 48 19.01 -1.59 -5.15
N GLY A 49 19.21 -0.52 -4.37
CA GLY A 49 20.45 -0.29 -3.61
C GLY A 49 20.20 0.47 -2.31
N ASN A 50 20.81 0.00 -1.23
CA ASN A 50 20.88 0.73 0.04
C ASN A 50 22.30 0.56 0.59
N THR A 51 23.09 1.64 0.56
CA THR A 51 24.46 1.66 1.05
C THR A 51 24.59 2.44 2.36
N VAL A 52 23.49 2.68 3.06
CA VAL A 52 23.52 3.47 4.30
C VAL A 52 24.22 2.66 5.39
N GLU A 53 25.47 3.02 5.65
CA GLU A 53 26.29 2.46 6.71
C GLU A 53 26.59 3.56 7.73
N ASN A 54 26.44 3.25 9.01
CA ASN A 54 26.67 4.20 10.11
C ASN A 54 25.92 5.53 9.92
N GLY A 55 24.70 5.46 9.39
CA GLY A 55 23.80 6.59 9.28
C GLY A 55 24.00 7.48 8.05
N VAL A 56 24.98 7.20 7.17
CA VAL A 56 25.16 7.96 5.92
C VAL A 56 25.35 7.00 4.75
N GLY A 57 24.74 7.31 3.61
CA GLY A 57 24.94 6.56 2.37
C GLY A 57 23.95 6.97 1.30
N THR A 58 23.68 6.08 0.36
CA THR A 58 22.79 6.35 -0.77
C THR A 58 21.72 5.27 -0.83
N VAL A 59 20.48 5.69 -1.09
CA VAL A 59 19.39 4.76 -1.44
C VAL A 59 19.04 4.97 -2.91
N THR A 60 18.93 3.86 -3.64
CA THR A 60 18.64 3.80 -5.07
C THR A 60 17.36 3.00 -5.30
N TRP A 61 16.48 3.53 -6.14
CA TRP A 61 15.29 2.84 -6.62
C TRP A 61 15.39 2.63 -8.12
N THR A 62 14.88 1.49 -8.58
CA THR A 62 14.61 1.24 -9.99
C THR A 62 13.12 1.35 -10.23
N ILE A 63 12.73 2.22 -11.16
CA ILE A 63 11.35 2.43 -11.60
C ILE A 63 11.22 1.75 -12.97
N THR A 64 10.24 0.87 -13.14
CA THR A 64 9.98 0.22 -14.43
C THR A 64 8.51 0.35 -14.82
N ALA A 65 8.28 1.00 -15.96
CA ALA A 65 6.98 1.01 -16.60
C ALA A 65 6.97 -0.02 -17.73
N THR A 66 6.08 -1.01 -17.64
CA THR A 66 6.01 -2.13 -18.59
C THR A 66 4.76 -2.00 -19.45
N LYS A 67 4.95 -2.02 -20.78
CA LYS A 67 3.85 -2.04 -21.74
C LYS A 67 3.49 -3.46 -22.11
N ASP A 68 2.20 -3.77 -22.09
CA ASP A 68 1.64 -4.97 -22.71
C ASP A 68 0.69 -4.56 -23.85
N SER A 69 1.00 -5.06 -25.04
CA SER A 69 0.26 -4.82 -26.29
C SER A 69 -0.21 -6.13 -26.93
N SER A 70 -0.20 -7.23 -26.16
CA SER A 70 -0.59 -8.56 -26.63
C SER A 70 -2.11 -8.78 -26.63
N GLY A 71 -2.87 -7.88 -25.98
CA GLY A 71 -4.33 -7.90 -25.96
C GLY A 71 -4.93 -7.87 -27.37
N ALA A 72 -6.01 -8.61 -27.59
CA ALA A 72 -6.75 -8.48 -28.83
C ALA A 72 -7.59 -7.20 -28.82
N PRO A 73 -7.82 -6.54 -29.97
CA PRO A 73 -8.77 -5.44 -30.06
C PRO A 73 -10.19 -5.91 -29.70
N THR A 74 -10.95 -5.05 -29.03
CA THR A 74 -12.31 -5.30 -28.57
C THR A 74 -13.32 -4.50 -29.40
N PHE A 75 -14.51 -5.07 -29.59
CA PHE A 75 -15.64 -4.37 -30.20
C PHE A 75 -16.87 -4.52 -29.30
N THR A 76 -17.32 -3.42 -28.70
CA THR A 76 -18.45 -3.43 -27.76
C THR A 76 -19.49 -2.44 -28.22
N VAL A 77 -20.75 -2.89 -28.29
CA VAL A 77 -21.90 -2.03 -28.57
C VAL A 77 -22.51 -1.61 -27.25
N HIS A 78 -22.55 -0.31 -27.01
CA HIS A 78 -23.25 0.30 -25.89
C HIS A 78 -24.58 0.84 -26.39
N GLY A 79 -25.68 0.41 -25.79
CA GLY A 79 -26.99 0.91 -26.18
C GLY A 79 -27.92 1.19 -25.01
N GLY A 80 -28.94 1.97 -25.31
CA GLY A 80 -30.00 2.35 -24.39
C GLY A 80 -31.33 1.94 -25.01
N LEU A 81 -32.24 1.42 -24.21
CA LEU A 81 -33.61 1.17 -24.62
C LEU A 81 -34.59 1.32 -23.44
N THR A 82 -35.64 2.11 -23.62
CA THR A 82 -36.73 2.20 -22.64
C THR A 82 -37.83 1.21 -22.99
N VAL A 83 -38.07 0.25 -22.10
CA VAL A 83 -39.17 -0.72 -22.18
C VAL A 83 -40.36 -0.17 -21.43
N THR A 84 -41.42 0.22 -22.14
CA THR A 84 -42.66 0.76 -21.54
C THR A 84 -43.82 -0.20 -21.77
N ASN A 85 -44.53 -0.58 -20.70
CA ASN A 85 -45.75 -1.38 -20.80
C ASN A 85 -47.00 -0.47 -20.77
N SER A 86 -47.59 -0.24 -21.93
CA SER A 86 -48.84 0.50 -22.09
C SER A 86 -50.08 -0.41 -22.14
N GLY A 87 -49.91 -1.69 -21.81
CA GLY A 87 -50.98 -2.69 -21.82
C GLY A 87 -51.94 -2.56 -20.63
N THR A 88 -52.79 -3.55 -20.46
CA THR A 88 -53.73 -3.71 -19.34
C THR A 88 -53.37 -4.88 -18.42
N ALA A 89 -52.26 -5.59 -18.70
CA ALA A 89 -51.67 -6.61 -17.83
C ALA A 89 -50.14 -6.43 -17.70
N PRO A 90 -49.51 -6.96 -16.63
CA PRO A 90 -48.06 -6.97 -16.48
C PRO A 90 -47.37 -7.74 -17.62
N ALA A 91 -46.22 -7.23 -18.07
CA ALA A 91 -45.44 -7.82 -19.15
C ALA A 91 -44.22 -8.57 -18.57
N THR A 92 -44.20 -9.89 -18.67
CA THR A 92 -43.03 -10.70 -18.28
C THR A 92 -41.98 -10.62 -19.39
N ILE A 93 -40.76 -10.19 -19.07
CA ILE A 93 -39.66 -10.11 -20.04
C ILE A 93 -38.95 -11.46 -20.05
N GLY A 94 -38.94 -12.11 -21.20
CA GLY A 94 -38.33 -13.42 -21.35
C GLY A 94 -36.91 -13.34 -21.92
N ASN A 95 -36.82 -12.94 -23.19
CA ASN A 95 -35.56 -12.89 -23.93
C ASN A 95 -35.19 -11.46 -24.32
N ILE A 96 -33.90 -11.16 -24.26
CA ILE A 96 -33.31 -9.99 -24.93
C ILE A 96 -32.24 -10.48 -25.90
N VAL A 97 -32.32 -10.05 -27.16
CA VAL A 97 -31.32 -10.36 -28.19
C VAL A 97 -30.70 -9.07 -28.71
N VAL A 98 -29.38 -9.00 -28.75
CA VAL A 98 -28.63 -7.95 -29.43
C VAL A 98 -27.99 -8.53 -30.68
N ASN A 99 -28.60 -8.26 -31.83
CA ASN A 99 -28.18 -8.76 -33.12
C ASN A 99 -27.38 -7.70 -33.88
N LEU A 100 -26.08 -7.93 -34.06
CA LEU A 100 -25.20 -7.10 -34.88
C LEU A 100 -25.35 -7.49 -36.36
N GLN A 101 -25.60 -6.52 -37.21
CA GLN A 101 -25.96 -6.72 -38.61
C GLN A 101 -25.12 -5.85 -39.55
N LYS A 102 -24.93 -6.36 -40.77
CA LYS A 102 -24.37 -5.61 -41.91
C LYS A 102 -25.36 -5.59 -43.08
N PRO A 103 -25.27 -4.63 -44.01
CA PRO A 103 -26.03 -4.64 -45.24
C PRO A 103 -25.83 -5.94 -46.02
N ASN A 104 -26.90 -6.44 -46.63
CA ASN A 104 -26.80 -7.54 -47.58
C ASN A 104 -26.17 -7.05 -48.90
N SER A 105 -25.64 -7.96 -49.72
CA SER A 105 -25.10 -7.58 -51.03
C SER A 105 -26.23 -7.22 -52.01
N PRO A 106 -26.21 -6.06 -52.68
CA PRO A 106 -27.29 -5.63 -53.58
C PRO A 106 -27.42 -6.49 -54.85
N LYS A 107 -26.44 -7.36 -55.16
CA LYS A 107 -26.38 -8.12 -56.42
C LYS A 107 -27.28 -9.37 -56.48
N GLN A 108 -28.06 -9.70 -55.45
CA GLN A 108 -28.80 -10.97 -55.39
C GLN A 108 -30.30 -10.89 -55.07
N GLY A 109 -30.92 -9.71 -55.14
CA GLY A 109 -32.39 -9.59 -55.23
C GLY A 109 -33.19 -10.00 -53.98
N SER A 110 -32.58 -10.05 -52.79
CA SER A 110 -33.32 -10.23 -51.52
C SER A 110 -33.84 -8.88 -51.01
N ASN A 111 -35.10 -8.85 -50.56
CA ASN A 111 -35.73 -7.70 -49.92
C ASN A 111 -35.28 -7.50 -48.45
N ALA A 112 -34.41 -8.36 -47.90
CA ALA A 112 -33.90 -8.24 -46.53
C ALA A 112 -32.63 -7.39 -46.50
N PRO A 113 -32.69 -6.08 -46.17
CA PRO A 113 -31.59 -5.14 -46.42
C PRO A 113 -30.34 -5.40 -45.55
N TYR A 114 -30.47 -6.22 -44.50
CA TYR A 114 -29.40 -6.52 -43.55
C TYR A 114 -29.39 -8.01 -43.20
N VAL A 115 -28.22 -8.50 -42.78
CA VAL A 115 -28.00 -9.86 -42.30
C VAL A 115 -27.18 -9.85 -41.02
N SER A 116 -27.48 -10.76 -40.10
CA SER A 116 -26.71 -10.94 -38.86
C SER A 116 -25.28 -11.37 -39.15
N ILE A 117 -24.33 -10.74 -38.46
CA ILE A 117 -22.92 -11.17 -38.40
C ILE A 117 -22.57 -11.77 -37.05
N ALA A 118 -23.26 -11.37 -36.00
CA ALA A 118 -23.24 -11.99 -34.69
C ALA A 118 -24.53 -11.66 -33.93
N ALA A 119 -24.93 -12.55 -33.05
CA ALA A 119 -26.02 -12.33 -32.10
C ALA A 119 -25.53 -12.70 -30.72
N ASP A 120 -25.84 -11.83 -29.77
CA ASP A 120 -25.67 -12.01 -28.35
C ASP A 120 -27.05 -12.12 -27.71
N VAL A 121 -27.26 -13.08 -26.82
CA VAL A 121 -28.61 -13.43 -26.35
C VAL A 121 -28.61 -13.65 -24.84
N ALA A 122 -29.67 -13.18 -24.19
CA ALA A 122 -29.93 -13.46 -22.79
C ALA A 122 -31.39 -13.87 -22.59
N ASP A 123 -31.62 -14.79 -21.66
CA ASP A 123 -32.95 -15.29 -21.30
C ASP A 123 -33.22 -15.17 -19.79
N ALA A 124 -34.46 -15.42 -19.38
CA ALA A 124 -34.89 -15.30 -18.00
C ALA A 124 -34.61 -16.53 -17.11
N THR A 125 -33.95 -17.56 -17.66
CA THR A 125 -33.58 -18.79 -16.95
C THR A 125 -32.08 -18.84 -16.65
N SER A 126 -31.28 -18.48 -17.65
CA SER A 126 -29.83 -18.61 -17.76
C SER A 126 -29.15 -17.25 -17.82
N GLY A 127 -29.89 -16.15 -18.01
CA GLY A 127 -29.31 -14.82 -18.17
C GLY A 127 -28.41 -14.77 -19.40
N ASP A 128 -27.23 -14.16 -19.25
CA ASP A 128 -26.17 -14.09 -20.26
C ASP A 128 -25.56 -15.46 -20.63
N THR A 129 -25.81 -16.51 -19.84
CA THR A 129 -25.31 -17.87 -20.19
C THR A 129 -26.22 -18.60 -21.20
N ALA A 130 -27.28 -17.94 -21.68
CA ALA A 130 -28.21 -18.48 -22.65
C ALA A 130 -27.52 -18.66 -24.01
N THR A 131 -27.57 -19.87 -24.58
CA THR A 131 -26.98 -20.15 -25.90
C THR A 131 -27.94 -19.91 -27.06
N SER A 132 -29.21 -19.63 -26.75
CA SER A 132 -30.22 -19.31 -27.75
C SER A 132 -31.37 -18.53 -27.13
N ALA A 133 -32.02 -17.70 -27.93
CA ALA A 133 -33.23 -16.97 -27.56
C ALA A 133 -34.31 -17.16 -28.62
N LYS A 134 -35.52 -17.48 -28.16
CA LYS A 134 -36.71 -17.61 -29.01
C LYS A 134 -37.48 -16.30 -29.02
N ILE A 135 -37.95 -15.92 -30.19
CA ILE A 135 -38.69 -14.68 -30.43
C ILE A 135 -39.91 -14.98 -31.30
N VAL A 136 -40.85 -14.03 -31.38
CA VAL A 136 -41.81 -14.01 -32.47
C VAL A 136 -41.09 -13.60 -33.75
N ALA A 137 -41.09 -14.47 -34.76
CA ALA A 137 -40.31 -14.29 -36.00
C ALA A 137 -40.60 -12.95 -36.69
N ALA A 138 -41.87 -12.53 -36.70
CA ALA A 138 -42.29 -11.25 -37.29
C ALA A 138 -41.71 -10.01 -36.58
N GLY A 139 -41.13 -10.17 -35.38
CA GLY A 139 -40.45 -9.09 -34.66
C GLY A 139 -39.09 -8.72 -35.27
N SER A 140 -38.38 -9.66 -35.88
CA SER A 140 -37.08 -9.41 -36.54
C SER A 140 -37.26 -9.20 -38.05
N GLN A 141 -36.32 -8.47 -38.66
CA GLN A 141 -36.20 -8.36 -40.11
C GLN A 141 -35.26 -9.41 -40.73
N GLU A 142 -34.68 -10.29 -39.90
CA GLU A 142 -33.83 -11.37 -40.40
C GLU A 142 -34.61 -12.32 -41.30
N ASN A 143 -34.01 -12.69 -42.42
CA ASN A 143 -34.53 -13.72 -43.30
C ASN A 143 -33.61 -14.94 -43.20
N PRO A 144 -34.10 -16.11 -42.75
CA PRO A 144 -33.24 -17.28 -42.49
C PRO A 144 -32.40 -17.72 -43.70
N ALA A 145 -32.98 -17.72 -44.90
CA ALA A 145 -32.26 -18.10 -46.11
C ALA A 145 -31.17 -17.08 -46.48
N THR A 146 -31.46 -15.78 -46.31
CA THR A 146 -30.48 -14.71 -46.57
C THR A 146 -29.38 -14.71 -45.51
N ASN A 147 -29.73 -14.92 -44.24
CA ASN A 147 -28.82 -15.02 -43.12
C ASN A 147 -27.86 -16.21 -43.26
N ALA A 148 -28.37 -17.39 -43.63
CA ALA A 148 -27.54 -18.57 -43.88
C ALA A 148 -26.60 -18.39 -45.08
N ALA A 149 -27.01 -17.64 -46.11
CA ALA A 149 -26.20 -17.44 -47.31
C ALA A 149 -25.16 -16.31 -47.19
N TRP A 150 -25.42 -15.28 -46.37
CA TRP A 150 -24.64 -14.02 -46.37
C TRP A 150 -24.27 -13.47 -45.00
N GLY A 151 -24.89 -14.01 -43.95
CA GLY A 151 -24.60 -13.74 -42.55
C GLY A 151 -23.86 -14.91 -41.91
N THR A 152 -24.06 -15.08 -40.61
CA THR A 152 -23.41 -16.16 -39.84
C THR A 152 -24.27 -17.43 -39.71
N GLY A 153 -25.52 -17.41 -40.20
CA GLY A 153 -26.43 -18.56 -40.11
C GLY A 153 -27.01 -18.80 -38.70
N ASN A 154 -27.00 -17.78 -37.84
CA ASN A 154 -27.45 -17.84 -36.44
C ASN A 154 -28.95 -17.60 -36.24
N TYR A 155 -29.74 -17.53 -37.32
CA TYR A 155 -31.18 -17.29 -37.23
C TYR A 155 -31.98 -18.33 -38.01
N THR A 156 -32.95 -18.96 -37.34
CA THR A 156 -33.88 -19.92 -37.92
C THR A 156 -35.32 -19.57 -37.60
N VAL A 157 -36.27 -20.05 -38.40
CA VAL A 157 -37.71 -19.85 -38.18
C VAL A 157 -38.45 -21.19 -38.29
N SER A 158 -39.33 -21.46 -37.33
CA SER A 158 -40.28 -22.58 -37.33
C SER A 158 -41.67 -22.06 -37.01
N GLY A 159 -42.57 -22.06 -37.99
CA GLY A 159 -43.88 -21.43 -37.86
C GLY A 159 -43.76 -19.94 -37.55
N ALA A 160 -44.33 -19.50 -36.42
CA ALA A 160 -44.23 -18.10 -35.95
C ALA A 160 -43.04 -17.86 -35.01
N GLN A 161 -42.28 -18.89 -34.66
CA GLN A 161 -41.11 -18.79 -33.78
C GLN A 161 -39.85 -18.50 -34.61
N GLY A 162 -39.15 -17.43 -34.25
CA GLY A 162 -37.76 -17.22 -34.64
C GLY A 162 -36.84 -17.68 -33.52
N THR A 163 -35.66 -18.20 -33.87
CA THR A 163 -34.64 -18.59 -32.89
C THR A 163 -33.31 -17.99 -33.31
N PHE A 164 -32.76 -17.14 -32.44
CA PHE A 164 -31.38 -16.71 -32.51
C PHE A 164 -30.53 -17.66 -31.69
N THR A 165 -29.44 -18.14 -32.28
CA THR A 165 -28.39 -18.85 -31.58
C THR A 165 -27.27 -17.86 -31.28
N GLU A 166 -26.79 -17.86 -30.05
CA GLU A 166 -25.63 -17.07 -29.67
C GLU A 166 -24.44 -17.45 -30.57
N THR A 167 -23.70 -16.47 -31.07
CA THR A 167 -22.66 -16.75 -32.07
C THR A 167 -21.39 -17.24 -31.37
N ALA A 168 -21.32 -18.54 -31.14
CA ALA A 168 -20.29 -19.18 -30.33
C ALA A 168 -18.85 -18.69 -30.61
N GLY A 169 -18.19 -18.21 -29.56
CA GLY A 169 -16.82 -17.67 -29.61
C GLY A 169 -16.69 -16.34 -30.37
N LYS A 170 -17.82 -15.74 -30.77
CA LYS A 170 -17.92 -14.45 -31.47
C LYS A 170 -18.79 -13.42 -30.75
N SER A 171 -19.69 -13.85 -29.87
CA SER A 171 -20.36 -13.05 -28.82
C SER A 171 -19.60 -13.20 -27.50
N GLY A 172 -19.66 -12.16 -26.67
CA GLY A 172 -19.03 -12.05 -25.36
C GLY A 172 -20.09 -11.92 -24.28
N ALA A 173 -19.88 -11.04 -23.31
CA ALA A 173 -20.88 -10.73 -22.30
C ALA A 173 -21.94 -9.75 -22.82
N LEU A 174 -23.20 -10.00 -22.48
CA LEU A 174 -24.36 -9.13 -22.60
C LEU A 174 -24.84 -8.70 -21.21
N GLU A 175 -24.43 -7.51 -20.79
CA GLU A 175 -24.77 -6.96 -19.48
C GLU A 175 -25.88 -5.92 -19.58
N PHE A 176 -26.70 -5.80 -18.53
CA PHE A 176 -27.75 -4.79 -18.43
C PHE A 176 -27.65 -3.98 -17.13
N LYS A 177 -27.90 -2.67 -17.22
CA LYS A 177 -28.03 -1.76 -16.07
C LYS A 177 -29.30 -0.93 -16.20
N ASP A 178 -29.96 -0.64 -15.08
CA ASP A 178 -31.07 0.32 -15.04
C ASP A 178 -30.49 1.75 -15.04
N ALA A 179 -30.82 2.54 -16.05
CA ALA A 179 -30.30 3.89 -16.23
C ALA A 179 -30.70 4.87 -15.11
N SER A 180 -31.76 4.58 -14.35
CA SER A 180 -32.26 5.48 -13.30
C SER A 180 -31.41 5.47 -12.03
N ASN A 181 -30.73 4.36 -11.77
CA ASN A 181 -29.97 4.15 -10.52
C ASN A 181 -28.61 3.46 -10.74
N ASN A 182 -28.25 3.17 -12.00
CA ASN A 182 -27.01 2.49 -12.40
C ASN A 182 -26.80 1.12 -11.75
N THR A 183 -27.88 0.44 -11.33
CA THR A 183 -27.82 -0.90 -10.76
C THR A 183 -27.92 -1.97 -11.84
N VAL A 184 -27.32 -3.13 -11.62
CA VAL A 184 -27.41 -4.27 -12.52
C VAL A 184 -28.86 -4.70 -12.69
N PHE A 185 -29.33 -4.82 -13.94
CA PHE A 185 -30.63 -5.38 -14.27
C PHE A 185 -30.45 -6.86 -14.63
N SER A 186 -31.08 -7.75 -13.87
CA SER A 186 -31.02 -9.19 -14.12
C SER A 186 -32.29 -9.66 -14.81
N LEU A 187 -32.15 -10.51 -15.83
CA LEU A 187 -33.27 -11.30 -16.37
C LEU A 187 -33.61 -12.51 -15.48
N VAL A 188 -32.75 -12.85 -14.51
CA VAL A 188 -32.93 -13.99 -13.60
C VAL A 188 -33.08 -13.46 -12.15
N PRO A 189 -34.24 -13.67 -11.49
CA PRO A 189 -35.46 -14.30 -12.00
C PRO A 189 -36.21 -13.41 -13.01
N GLN A 190 -37.10 -14.02 -13.80
CA GLN A 190 -37.88 -13.35 -14.87
C GLN A 190 -38.53 -12.04 -14.41
N PRO A 191 -38.13 -10.88 -14.97
CA PRO A 191 -38.68 -9.60 -14.54
C PRO A 191 -40.05 -9.35 -15.16
N SER A 192 -40.89 -8.57 -14.46
CA SER A 192 -42.22 -8.19 -14.92
C SER A 192 -42.40 -6.68 -14.86
N ILE A 193 -42.74 -6.07 -15.99
CA ILE A 193 -43.01 -4.64 -16.09
C ILE A 193 -44.50 -4.40 -15.81
N PRO A 194 -44.85 -3.68 -14.72
CA PRO A 194 -46.25 -3.45 -14.35
C PRO A 194 -46.96 -2.60 -15.41
N VAL A 195 -48.30 -2.57 -15.35
CA VAL A 195 -49.11 -1.71 -16.20
C VAL A 195 -48.75 -0.24 -15.98
N GLY A 196 -48.43 0.47 -17.06
CA GLY A 196 -47.94 1.85 -17.00
C GLY A 196 -46.48 2.00 -16.53
N GLY A 197 -45.82 0.88 -16.19
CA GLY A 197 -44.42 0.85 -15.80
C GLY A 197 -43.48 1.05 -16.99
N SER A 198 -42.31 1.59 -16.71
CA SER A 198 -41.20 1.67 -17.66
C SER A 198 -39.88 1.35 -16.96
N VAL A 199 -38.95 0.75 -17.69
CA VAL A 199 -37.55 0.60 -17.28
C VAL A 199 -36.66 1.04 -18.45
N THR A 200 -35.61 1.80 -18.15
CA THR A 200 -34.62 2.16 -19.16
C THR A 200 -33.38 1.30 -18.94
N LEU A 201 -33.11 0.42 -19.89
CA LEU A 201 -31.98 -0.50 -19.86
C LEU A 201 -30.83 0.10 -20.65
N LEU A 202 -29.67 0.13 -20.01
CA LEU A 202 -28.38 0.24 -20.65
C LEU A 202 -27.86 -1.16 -20.91
N TYR A 203 -27.40 -1.44 -22.12
CA TYR A 203 -26.79 -2.73 -22.44
C TYR A 203 -25.40 -2.57 -23.03
N ASP A 204 -24.52 -3.48 -22.64
CA ASP A 204 -23.15 -3.60 -23.15
C ASP A 204 -23.04 -4.99 -23.81
N ALA A 205 -22.91 -5.04 -25.13
CA ALA A 205 -22.82 -6.28 -25.90
C ALA A 205 -21.45 -6.37 -26.60
N THR A 206 -20.65 -7.38 -26.27
CA THR A 206 -19.28 -7.51 -26.80
C THR A 206 -19.23 -8.52 -27.93
N PHE A 207 -18.54 -8.18 -29.03
CA PHE A 207 -18.37 -9.05 -30.19
C PHE A 207 -16.89 -9.22 -30.56
N SER A 208 -16.56 -10.38 -31.09
CA SER A 208 -15.24 -10.65 -31.64
C SER A 208 -14.99 -9.79 -32.87
N THR A 209 -13.82 -9.17 -32.94
CA THR A 209 -13.41 -8.35 -34.09
C THR A 209 -13.30 -9.16 -35.38
N SER A 210 -13.21 -10.48 -35.29
CA SER A 210 -13.19 -11.38 -36.45
C SER A 210 -14.51 -11.48 -37.21
N VAL A 211 -15.65 -11.04 -36.64
CA VAL A 211 -16.93 -10.98 -37.38
C VAL A 211 -17.16 -9.64 -38.08
N LEU A 212 -16.31 -8.65 -37.82
CA LEU A 212 -16.53 -7.30 -38.31
C LEU A 212 -16.42 -7.25 -39.85
N PRO A 213 -17.30 -6.47 -40.51
CA PRO A 213 -17.23 -6.30 -41.95
C PRO A 213 -15.99 -5.46 -42.34
N PRO A 214 -15.67 -5.36 -43.65
CA PRO A 214 -14.63 -4.44 -44.10
C PRO A 214 -14.90 -3.00 -43.67
N ALA A 215 -13.83 -2.25 -43.41
CA ALA A 215 -13.89 -0.83 -43.08
C ALA A 215 -14.74 -0.02 -44.07
N GLY A 216 -15.43 1.00 -43.57
CA GLY A 216 -16.39 1.80 -44.31
C GLY A 216 -17.77 1.15 -44.48
N THR A 217 -17.96 -0.11 -44.08
CA THR A 217 -19.28 -0.75 -44.10
C THR A 217 -20.15 -0.18 -42.97
N PRO A 218 -21.34 0.39 -43.26
CA PRO A 218 -22.27 0.79 -42.21
C PRO A 218 -22.80 -0.46 -41.51
N MET A 219 -22.95 -0.39 -40.19
CA MET A 219 -23.50 -1.49 -39.39
C MET A 219 -24.84 -1.08 -38.78
N ARG A 220 -25.60 -2.08 -38.31
CA ARG A 220 -26.84 -1.87 -37.58
C ARG A 220 -26.86 -2.80 -36.39
N VAL A 221 -27.36 -2.33 -35.26
CA VAL A 221 -27.75 -3.20 -34.14
C VAL A 221 -29.27 -3.30 -34.11
N GLU A 222 -29.76 -4.53 -33.97
CA GLU A 222 -31.16 -4.85 -33.72
C GLU A 222 -31.28 -5.44 -32.32
N ALA A 223 -31.79 -4.64 -31.38
CA ALA A 223 -32.14 -5.09 -30.04
C ALA A 223 -33.59 -5.58 -30.03
N LEU A 224 -33.85 -6.80 -29.57
CA LEU A 224 -35.18 -7.43 -29.56
C LEU A 224 -35.54 -7.79 -28.13
N VAL A 225 -36.73 -7.39 -27.70
CA VAL A 225 -37.27 -7.76 -26.38
C VAL A 225 -38.53 -8.60 -26.57
N SER A 226 -38.49 -9.84 -26.09
CA SER A 226 -39.64 -10.75 -26.08
C SER A 226 -40.36 -10.71 -24.74
N PHE A 227 -41.69 -10.67 -24.78
CA PHE A 227 -42.50 -10.61 -23.57
C PHE A 227 -43.79 -11.45 -23.65
N GLY A 228 -44.23 -11.94 -22.49
CA GLY A 228 -45.44 -12.73 -22.29
C GLY A 228 -46.67 -11.88 -21.96
N ASN A 229 -47.81 -12.53 -21.72
CA ASN A 229 -49.11 -11.93 -21.46
C ASN A 229 -49.63 -11.01 -22.58
N ALA A 230 -49.14 -11.14 -23.81
CA ALA A 230 -49.34 -10.14 -24.86
C ALA A 230 -50.74 -10.13 -25.51
N GLY A 231 -51.59 -11.11 -25.17
CA GLY A 231 -52.97 -11.25 -25.67
C GLY A 231 -53.07 -11.62 -27.16
N ALA A 232 -54.21 -12.18 -27.57
CA ALA A 232 -54.42 -12.77 -28.90
C ALA A 232 -54.59 -11.77 -30.07
N ARG A 233 -54.16 -10.51 -29.93
CA ARG A 233 -54.55 -9.41 -30.84
C ARG A 233 -54.07 -9.66 -32.28
N GLY A 234 -55.00 -10.01 -33.17
CA GLY A 234 -54.82 -10.18 -34.62
C GLY A 234 -54.89 -8.86 -35.39
N GLY A 235 -53.97 -8.68 -36.34
CA GLY A 235 -54.00 -7.58 -37.33
C GLY A 235 -52.64 -7.17 -37.89
N SER A 236 -51.55 -7.33 -37.13
CA SER A 236 -50.19 -6.90 -37.57
C SER A 236 -49.14 -8.03 -37.56
N GLY A 237 -49.55 -9.28 -37.36
CA GLY A 237 -48.62 -10.43 -37.30
C GLY A 237 -47.71 -10.48 -36.06
N SER A 238 -47.99 -9.67 -35.04
CA SER A 238 -47.04 -9.39 -33.95
C SER A 238 -47.14 -10.29 -32.72
N THR A 239 -48.26 -10.99 -32.49
CA THR A 239 -48.41 -12.00 -31.41
C THR A 239 -48.30 -13.41 -31.98
N ALA A 240 -47.56 -14.28 -31.29
CA ALA A 240 -47.57 -15.72 -31.52
C ALA A 240 -47.93 -16.49 -30.25
N THR A 241 -48.44 -17.69 -30.42
CA THR A 241 -48.85 -18.56 -29.31
C THR A 241 -47.78 -19.59 -28.98
N ASN A 242 -47.63 -19.90 -27.69
CA ASN A 242 -46.85 -21.04 -27.20
C ASN A 242 -45.39 -21.02 -27.69
N ILE A 243 -44.71 -19.90 -27.45
CA ILE A 243 -43.25 -19.80 -27.64
C ILE A 243 -42.64 -19.63 -26.25
N ASP A 244 -41.76 -20.55 -25.89
CA ASP A 244 -40.89 -20.49 -24.71
C ASP A 244 -39.94 -19.29 -24.87
N ILE A 245 -40.27 -18.17 -24.25
CA ILE A 245 -39.48 -16.94 -24.31
C ILE A 245 -38.61 -16.77 -23.07
N ASN A 246 -38.70 -17.61 -22.05
CA ASN A 246 -37.83 -17.52 -20.87
C ASN A 246 -36.67 -18.54 -20.89
N GLY A 247 -36.67 -19.49 -21.82
CA GLY A 247 -35.58 -20.44 -22.03
C GLY A 247 -35.63 -21.67 -21.15
N ASN A 248 -36.71 -21.90 -20.39
CA ASN A 248 -36.81 -23.04 -19.46
C ASN A 248 -37.21 -24.36 -20.14
N GLY A 249 -37.52 -24.33 -21.44
CA GLY A 249 -37.87 -25.51 -22.23
C GLY A 249 -39.33 -25.97 -22.08
N VAL A 250 -40.17 -25.26 -21.33
CA VAL A 250 -41.61 -25.49 -21.23
C VAL A 250 -42.38 -24.25 -21.70
N ILE A 251 -43.71 -24.39 -21.90
CA ILE A 251 -44.57 -23.24 -22.21
C ILE A 251 -45.29 -22.85 -20.92
N ASP A 252 -44.90 -21.71 -20.36
CA ASP A 252 -45.55 -21.17 -19.17
C ASP A 252 -46.87 -20.47 -19.49
N THR A 253 -47.63 -20.16 -18.43
CA THR A 253 -48.97 -19.55 -18.58
C THR A 253 -48.90 -18.18 -19.24
N ASP A 254 -47.87 -17.39 -18.94
CA ASP A 254 -47.63 -16.09 -19.56
C ASP A 254 -47.14 -16.20 -21.01
N GLU A 255 -46.65 -17.36 -21.43
CA GLU A 255 -46.13 -17.62 -22.78
C GLU A 255 -47.18 -18.16 -23.76
N ALA A 256 -48.43 -18.32 -23.29
CA ALA A 256 -49.56 -18.67 -24.12
C ALA A 256 -49.75 -17.68 -25.28
N ASN A 257 -49.43 -16.40 -25.07
CA ASN A 257 -49.38 -15.36 -26.09
C ASN A 257 -48.17 -14.46 -25.86
N VAL A 258 -47.22 -14.48 -26.78
CA VAL A 258 -45.98 -13.70 -26.70
C VAL A 258 -45.89 -12.69 -27.85
N ARG A 259 -45.10 -11.65 -27.66
CA ARG A 259 -44.72 -10.68 -28.69
C ARG A 259 -43.23 -10.35 -28.57
N THR A 260 -42.61 -9.99 -29.69
CA THR A 260 -41.25 -9.45 -29.71
C THR A 260 -41.27 -8.05 -30.30
N VAL A 261 -40.62 -7.11 -29.63
CA VAL A 261 -40.51 -5.72 -30.08
C VAL A 261 -39.06 -5.44 -30.43
N PRO A 262 -38.75 -5.02 -31.67
CA PRO A 262 -37.42 -4.64 -32.09
C PRO A 262 -37.14 -3.15 -31.85
N SER A 263 -35.87 -2.82 -31.66
CA SER A 263 -35.30 -1.51 -31.86
C SER A 263 -34.09 -1.62 -32.78
N ARG A 264 -33.96 -0.71 -33.73
CA ARG A 264 -32.96 -0.81 -34.81
C ARG A 264 -32.20 0.48 -34.95
N ILE A 265 -30.92 0.45 -34.63
CA ILE A 265 -30.05 1.63 -34.65
C ILE A 265 -28.95 1.43 -35.69
N THR A 266 -28.83 2.37 -36.62
CA THR A 266 -27.71 2.39 -37.56
C THR A 266 -26.50 2.96 -36.84
N LEU A 267 -25.42 2.19 -36.84
CA LEU A 267 -24.16 2.56 -36.23
C LEU A 267 -23.29 3.35 -37.22
N ALA A 268 -22.29 4.04 -36.71
CA ALA A 268 -21.26 4.65 -37.56
C ALA A 268 -20.58 3.58 -38.44
N ALA A 269 -20.02 4.00 -39.58
CA ALA A 269 -19.26 3.10 -40.43
C ALA A 269 -17.98 2.66 -39.72
N LEU A 270 -17.65 1.36 -39.84
CA LEU A 270 -16.47 0.81 -39.18
C LEU A 270 -15.18 1.51 -39.67
N PRO A 271 -14.30 1.99 -38.79
CA PRO A 271 -13.03 2.58 -39.19
C PRO A 271 -12.06 1.52 -39.78
N THR A 272 -10.95 1.98 -40.36
CA THR A 272 -9.93 1.10 -40.98
C THR A 272 -9.13 0.28 -39.98
N ALA A 273 -9.05 0.73 -38.74
CA ALA A 273 -8.33 0.10 -37.63
C ALA A 273 -9.04 0.47 -36.32
N PRO A 274 -8.84 -0.31 -35.24
CA PRO A 274 -9.28 0.10 -33.91
C PRO A 274 -8.54 1.36 -33.45
N ASP A 275 -9.16 2.11 -32.54
CA ASP A 275 -8.46 3.18 -31.84
C ASP A 275 -7.43 2.56 -30.88
N GLU A 276 -6.17 2.94 -31.03
CA GLU A 276 -5.07 2.49 -30.18
C GLU A 276 -5.05 3.33 -28.90
N CYS A 277 -5.37 2.72 -27.77
CA CYS A 277 -5.44 3.40 -26.47
C CYS A 277 -4.17 3.20 -25.66
N ASN A 278 -3.84 4.18 -24.81
CA ASN A 278 -2.65 4.17 -23.96
C ASN A 278 -1.36 3.83 -24.74
N VAL A 279 -1.25 4.33 -25.99
CA VAL A 279 -0.07 4.10 -26.85
C VAL A 279 1.20 4.61 -26.18
N SER A 280 1.07 5.74 -25.49
CA SER A 280 2.07 6.31 -24.62
C SER A 280 1.49 6.64 -23.26
N VAL A 281 2.34 6.65 -22.25
CA VAL A 281 2.03 7.04 -20.87
C VAL A 281 3.05 8.05 -20.38
N THR A 282 2.65 8.89 -19.43
CA THR A 282 3.52 9.81 -18.71
C THR A 282 3.83 9.20 -17.37
N VAL A 283 5.11 9.00 -17.06
CA VAL A 283 5.58 8.58 -15.74
C VAL A 283 6.07 9.82 -15.00
N THR A 284 5.67 9.98 -13.75
CA THR A 284 6.10 11.06 -12.86
C THR A 284 6.69 10.49 -11.59
N ASP A 285 7.73 11.13 -11.07
CA ASP A 285 8.32 10.87 -9.77
C ASP A 285 8.60 12.23 -9.10
N THR A 286 8.05 12.44 -7.90
CA THR A 286 8.13 13.72 -7.19
C THR A 286 9.34 13.85 -6.27
N GLY A 287 10.19 12.82 -6.17
CA GLY A 287 11.32 12.79 -5.25
C GLY A 287 11.07 11.96 -3.99
N ALA A 288 12.16 11.69 -3.27
CA ALA A 288 12.12 10.94 -2.03
C ALA A 288 11.43 11.72 -0.89
N THR A 289 10.69 10.99 -0.07
CA THR A 289 10.08 11.45 1.19
C THR A 289 10.74 10.72 2.35
N THR A 290 10.75 11.32 3.54
CA THR A 290 11.40 10.74 4.72
C THR A 290 10.50 10.73 5.94
N THR A 291 10.83 9.86 6.89
CA THR A 291 10.26 9.83 8.24
C THR A 291 11.37 9.86 9.30
N GLY A 292 11.01 10.12 10.56
CA GLY A 292 11.97 10.17 11.66
C GLY A 292 12.93 11.37 11.54
N THR A 293 14.21 11.13 11.81
CA THR A 293 15.27 12.15 11.70
C THR A 293 16.02 12.11 10.38
N VAL A 294 15.58 11.28 9.43
CA VAL A 294 16.23 11.08 8.14
C VAL A 294 16.10 12.34 7.27
N THR A 295 17.21 12.76 6.68
CA THR A 295 17.25 13.81 5.65
C THR A 295 17.86 13.28 4.36
N THR A 296 17.46 13.87 3.23
CA THR A 296 17.96 13.49 1.90
C THR A 296 18.62 14.67 1.20
N SER A 297 19.58 14.37 0.35
CA SER A 297 20.27 15.35 -0.50
C SER A 297 20.70 14.72 -1.83
N ASN A 298 21.26 15.54 -2.73
CA ASN A 298 21.80 15.10 -4.01
C ASN A 298 20.87 14.16 -4.81
N PRO A 299 19.64 14.59 -5.17
CA PRO A 299 18.77 13.77 -6.00
C PRO A 299 19.40 13.57 -7.39
N VAL A 300 19.49 12.31 -7.83
CA VAL A 300 20.03 11.91 -9.13
C VAL A 300 18.95 11.17 -9.92
N GLY A 301 18.83 11.46 -11.22
CA GLY A 301 17.92 10.79 -12.16
C GLY A 301 16.48 11.30 -12.15
N PHE A 302 16.09 12.08 -11.13
CA PHE A 302 14.74 12.67 -11.04
C PHE A 302 14.46 13.73 -12.12
N ASP A 303 15.49 14.27 -12.77
CA ASP A 303 15.38 15.21 -13.89
C ASP A 303 14.86 14.57 -15.18
N ALA A 304 14.80 13.23 -15.24
CA ALA A 304 14.16 12.50 -16.32
C ALA A 304 12.62 12.62 -16.31
N PHE A 305 12.01 13.10 -15.22
CA PHE A 305 10.56 13.13 -15.05
C PHE A 305 9.98 14.56 -15.17
N PRO A 306 8.76 14.73 -15.72
CA PRO A 306 7.88 13.69 -16.27
C PRO A 306 8.41 13.08 -17.58
N ALA A 307 8.33 11.76 -17.72
CA ALA A 307 8.80 11.03 -18.88
C ALA A 307 7.61 10.50 -19.70
N VAL A 308 7.52 10.89 -20.97
CA VAL A 308 6.52 10.34 -21.90
C VAL A 308 7.15 9.17 -22.66
N ILE A 309 6.61 7.96 -22.45
CA ILE A 309 7.14 6.71 -23.03
C ILE A 309 6.09 5.98 -23.86
N SER A 310 6.52 5.19 -24.84
CA SER A 310 5.65 4.38 -25.70
C SER A 310 6.03 2.90 -25.76
N SER A 311 7.04 2.51 -24.99
CA SER A 311 7.56 1.15 -24.81
C SER A 311 8.02 0.95 -23.37
N THR A 312 8.21 -0.30 -22.96
CA THR A 312 8.78 -0.64 -21.65
C THR A 312 10.10 0.11 -21.44
N THR A 313 10.19 0.82 -20.31
CA THR A 313 11.32 1.68 -19.96
C THR A 313 11.60 1.59 -18.47
N SER A 314 12.88 1.62 -18.11
CA SER A 314 13.34 1.61 -16.72
C SER A 314 14.28 2.78 -16.44
N TRP A 315 14.22 3.31 -15.22
CA TRP A 315 15.08 4.38 -14.71
C TRP A 315 15.62 4.01 -13.35
N ASP A 316 16.84 4.42 -13.08
CA ASP A 316 17.41 4.40 -11.73
C ASP A 316 17.43 5.82 -11.18
N VAL A 317 16.90 6.00 -9.98
CA VAL A 317 16.93 7.26 -9.24
C VAL A 317 17.52 7.03 -7.86
N SER A 318 18.23 8.03 -7.33
CA SER A 318 18.86 7.90 -6.02
C SER A 318 18.91 9.21 -5.26
N VAL A 319 19.00 9.11 -3.94
CA VAL A 319 19.30 10.24 -3.05
C VAL A 319 20.38 9.82 -2.07
N ASP A 320 21.22 10.77 -1.69
CA ASP A 320 22.08 10.63 -0.53
C ASP A 320 21.23 10.81 0.73
N VAL A 321 21.53 10.02 1.74
CA VAL A 321 20.75 9.87 2.97
C VAL A 321 21.65 10.12 4.18
N ASP A 322 21.15 10.92 5.11
CA ASP A 322 21.65 11.04 6.48
C ASP A 322 20.53 10.62 7.43
N SER A 323 20.77 9.63 8.29
CA SER A 323 19.79 9.05 9.19
C SER A 323 19.37 9.97 10.33
N GLY A 324 20.15 11.01 10.63
CA GLY A 324 19.99 11.79 11.86
C GLY A 324 20.21 10.94 13.11
N THR A 325 19.70 11.37 14.28
CA THR A 325 19.96 10.72 15.57
C THR A 325 19.21 9.41 15.79
N ASP A 326 17.97 9.31 15.29
CA ASP A 326 17.05 8.22 15.62
C ASP A 326 16.77 7.28 14.43
N GLY A 327 17.27 7.63 13.24
CA GLY A 327 16.92 6.94 12.00
C GLY A 327 15.48 7.21 11.55
N GLY A 328 14.95 6.30 10.73
CA GLY A 328 13.61 6.40 10.14
C GLY A 328 13.53 5.62 8.84
N SER A 329 12.84 6.17 7.86
CA SER A 329 12.76 5.60 6.51
C SER A 329 12.90 6.66 5.44
N VAL A 330 13.34 6.23 4.26
CA VAL A 330 13.29 7.01 3.02
C VAL A 330 12.44 6.25 2.00
N CYS A 331 11.38 6.89 1.52
CA CYS A 331 10.43 6.31 0.58
C CYS A 331 10.46 7.10 -0.72
N ASN A 332 10.14 6.46 -1.83
CA ASN A 332 9.96 7.15 -3.09
C ASN A 332 8.75 6.59 -3.84
N GLU A 333 7.98 7.47 -4.47
CA GLU A 333 6.72 7.14 -5.14
C GLU A 333 6.78 7.57 -6.61
N ALA A 334 6.24 6.75 -7.50
CA ALA A 334 6.06 7.08 -8.90
C ALA A 334 4.61 6.84 -9.30
N GLN A 335 4.15 7.63 -10.26
CA GLN A 335 2.82 7.55 -10.85
C GLN A 335 2.95 7.42 -12.36
N LEU A 336 1.99 6.76 -12.99
CA LEU A 336 1.89 6.54 -14.42
C LEU A 336 0.49 6.87 -14.88
N GLU A 337 0.40 7.80 -15.83
CA GLU A 337 -0.87 8.26 -16.40
C GLU A 337 -0.88 8.07 -17.92
N GLY A 338 -1.93 7.43 -18.43
CA GLY A 338 -2.18 7.24 -19.85
C GLY A 338 -3.23 8.20 -20.41
N ALA A 339 -3.71 7.89 -21.59
CA ALA A 339 -4.77 8.64 -22.25
C ALA A 339 -5.91 7.70 -22.63
N ALA A 340 -7.11 8.01 -22.14
CA ALA A 340 -8.34 7.39 -22.58
C ALA A 340 -8.51 7.57 -24.10
N CYS A 341 -9.11 6.59 -24.76
CA CYS A 341 -9.30 6.62 -26.20
C CYS A 341 -10.63 5.97 -26.63
N GLY A 342 -11.02 6.14 -27.89
CA GLY A 342 -12.37 5.84 -28.39
C GLY A 342 -13.42 6.93 -28.07
N GLY A 343 -12.99 7.98 -27.36
CA GLY A 343 -13.81 9.14 -27.01
C GLY A 343 -14.90 8.81 -25.99
N THR A 344 -15.70 9.83 -25.71
CA THR A 344 -16.87 9.73 -24.83
C THR A 344 -18.10 9.48 -25.68
N LEU A 345 -18.67 8.27 -25.61
CA LEU A 345 -19.90 7.94 -26.32
C LEU A 345 -21.10 8.39 -25.49
N ASN A 346 -22.02 9.11 -26.15
CA ASN A 346 -23.26 9.56 -25.57
C ASN A 346 -24.41 8.77 -26.20
N VAL A 347 -25.00 7.86 -25.44
CA VAL A 347 -26.16 7.07 -25.84
C VAL A 347 -27.40 7.75 -25.30
N ILE A 348 -28.37 8.05 -26.15
CA ILE A 348 -29.63 8.65 -25.70
C ILE A 348 -30.43 7.61 -24.89
N VAL A 349 -30.81 7.98 -23.67
CA VAL A 349 -31.62 7.14 -22.75
C VAL A 349 -32.97 7.74 -22.42
N GLY A 350 -33.22 8.97 -22.87
CA GLY A 350 -34.45 9.70 -22.61
C GLY A 350 -34.40 11.11 -23.16
N TYR A 351 -35.47 11.85 -22.90
CA TYR A 351 -35.56 13.28 -23.15
C TYR A 351 -36.07 13.97 -21.88
N GLN A 352 -35.70 15.24 -21.69
CA GLN A 352 -36.21 16.00 -20.56
C GLN A 352 -37.74 16.10 -20.58
N ASP A 353 -38.35 16.15 -19.39
CA ASP A 353 -39.79 16.29 -19.25
C ASP A 353 -40.31 17.59 -19.89
N PRO A 354 -41.60 17.65 -20.26
CA PRO A 354 -42.22 18.85 -20.79
C PRO A 354 -41.94 20.09 -19.93
N PRO A 355 -41.62 21.25 -20.54
CA PRO A 355 -41.77 21.58 -21.96
C PRO A 355 -40.55 21.25 -22.85
N TYR A 356 -39.50 20.60 -22.33
CA TYR A 356 -38.20 20.47 -23.00
C TYR A 356 -37.98 19.09 -23.65
N ASN A 357 -39.04 18.48 -24.18
CA ASN A 357 -39.09 17.13 -24.77
C ASN A 357 -38.23 16.92 -26.04
N THR A 358 -37.35 17.87 -26.36
CA THR A 358 -36.38 17.82 -27.45
C THR A 358 -34.94 17.77 -26.95
N ILE A 359 -34.68 17.89 -25.64
CA ILE A 359 -33.33 17.83 -25.07
C ILE A 359 -33.04 16.39 -24.63
N PRO A 360 -32.11 15.68 -25.30
CA PRO A 360 -31.77 14.31 -24.95
C PRO A 360 -31.03 14.23 -23.61
N ILE A 361 -31.32 13.16 -22.87
CA ILE A 361 -30.58 12.70 -21.70
C ILE A 361 -29.66 11.58 -22.19
N TYR A 362 -28.38 11.66 -21.83
CA TYR A 362 -27.36 10.73 -22.28
C TYR A 362 -26.87 9.84 -21.13
N ALA A 363 -26.65 8.57 -21.44
CA ALA A 363 -25.68 7.75 -20.73
C ALA A 363 -24.33 7.88 -21.42
N THR A 364 -23.30 8.08 -20.60
CA THR A 364 -21.95 8.34 -21.07
C THR A 364 -21.09 7.10 -20.88
N TYR A 365 -20.40 6.71 -21.93
CA TYR A 365 -19.49 5.57 -21.93
C TYR A 365 -18.08 6.01 -22.31
N GLU A 366 -17.12 5.41 -21.64
CA GLU A 366 -15.71 5.51 -21.95
C GLU A 366 -15.27 4.20 -22.58
N CYS A 367 -14.71 4.26 -23.80
CA CYS A 367 -14.40 3.06 -24.57
C CYS A 367 -13.21 2.29 -24.01
N ALA A 368 -12.14 3.00 -23.67
CA ALA A 368 -11.05 2.44 -22.89
C ALA A 368 -10.58 3.50 -21.89
N PRO A 369 -10.45 3.13 -20.61
CA PRO A 369 -9.98 4.06 -19.59
C PRO A 369 -8.52 4.44 -19.83
N ALA A 370 -8.16 5.63 -19.36
CA ALA A 370 -6.76 6.01 -19.21
C ALA A 370 -6.04 5.01 -18.29
N ALA A 371 -4.81 4.63 -18.65
CA ALA A 371 -3.96 3.88 -17.74
C ALA A 371 -3.66 4.73 -16.49
N ASP A 372 -3.74 4.13 -15.32
CA ASP A 372 -3.42 4.77 -14.04
C ASP A 372 -2.77 3.73 -13.14
N ALA A 373 -1.57 4.02 -12.65
CA ALA A 373 -0.84 3.13 -11.74
C ALA A 373 0.13 3.92 -10.87
N GLY A 374 0.14 3.59 -9.58
CA GLY A 374 1.11 4.09 -8.60
C GLY A 374 1.98 2.97 -8.05
N ALA A 375 3.26 3.27 -7.81
CA ALA A 375 4.19 2.36 -7.15
C ALA A 375 5.10 3.12 -6.19
N SER A 376 5.30 2.56 -5.01
CA SER A 376 6.22 3.11 -4.01
C SER A 376 6.98 2.01 -3.31
N ASP A 377 8.18 2.35 -2.86
CA ASP A 377 8.97 1.47 -2.01
C ASP A 377 9.83 2.30 -1.05
N CYS A 378 10.14 1.72 0.10
CA CYS A 378 10.82 2.38 1.21
C CYS A 378 12.03 1.58 1.66
N ALA A 379 13.12 2.29 1.95
CA ALA A 379 14.26 1.75 2.66
C ALA A 379 14.22 2.19 4.12
N ASP A 380 14.34 1.24 5.03
CA ASP A 380 14.57 1.52 6.45
C ASP A 380 16.02 1.99 6.65
N VAL A 381 16.17 3.04 7.46
CA VAL A 381 17.44 3.69 7.73
C VAL A 381 17.64 3.72 9.25
N GLY A 382 18.52 2.86 9.75
CA GLY A 382 18.88 2.83 11.17
C GLY A 382 19.70 4.06 11.59
N PRO A 383 19.75 4.38 12.90
CA PRO A 383 20.60 5.45 13.41
C PRO A 383 22.09 5.15 13.17
N PRO A 384 22.97 6.18 13.21
CA PRO A 384 24.41 6.01 13.06
C PRO A 384 24.94 5.10 14.17
N SER A 385 25.80 4.13 13.84
CA SER A 385 26.43 3.25 14.82
C SER A 385 27.53 3.93 15.65
N SER A 386 27.61 5.27 15.66
CA SER A 386 28.73 6.06 16.19
C SER A 386 28.78 6.18 17.73
N CYS A 387 28.27 5.20 18.45
CA CYS A 387 28.41 5.08 19.90
C CYS A 387 29.34 3.90 20.28
N ALA A 388 30.35 3.61 19.45
CA ALA A 388 31.42 2.66 19.74
C ALA A 388 32.69 3.40 20.23
N PHE A 389 33.32 2.90 21.29
CA PHE A 389 34.61 3.41 21.76
C PHE A 389 35.74 3.05 20.78
N HIS A 390 36.66 3.97 20.57
CA HIS A 390 37.90 3.77 19.84
C HIS A 390 39.11 3.83 20.78
N ASP A 391 40.20 3.16 20.39
CA ASP A 391 41.46 3.26 21.12
C ASP A 391 41.91 4.73 21.17
N GLY A 392 42.29 5.19 22.37
CA GLY A 392 42.65 6.58 22.64
C GLY A 392 41.50 7.48 23.11
N ASP A 393 40.23 7.09 22.98
CA ASP A 393 39.10 7.88 23.48
C ASP A 393 39.22 8.13 24.98
N TYR A 394 39.56 7.08 25.73
CA TYR A 394 39.88 7.13 27.15
C TYR A 394 41.19 6.38 27.40
N CYS A 395 41.90 6.76 28.46
CA CYS A 395 43.04 6.01 28.97
C CYS A 395 42.86 5.77 30.47
N THR A 396 42.84 4.51 30.89
CA THR A 396 42.81 4.14 32.32
C THR A 396 44.03 3.32 32.70
N TYR A 397 44.35 3.32 33.99
CA TYR A 397 45.44 2.52 34.54
C TYR A 397 45.07 1.94 35.90
N GLY A 398 45.51 0.72 36.18
CA GLY A 398 45.36 0.09 37.49
C GLY A 398 46.29 0.70 38.55
N LYS A 399 46.05 0.35 39.83
CA LYS A 399 46.86 0.80 40.98
C LYS A 399 48.37 0.57 40.79
N GLY A 400 48.76 -0.55 40.16
CA GLY A 400 50.16 -0.89 39.90
C GLY A 400 50.82 -0.01 38.84
N GLY A 401 50.04 0.47 37.85
CA GLY A 401 50.52 1.39 36.82
C GLY A 401 50.94 2.73 37.44
N TYR A 402 50.05 3.34 38.22
CA TYR A 402 50.33 4.62 38.89
C TYR A 402 51.42 4.52 39.97
N ALA A 403 51.51 3.39 40.68
CA ALA A 403 52.56 3.16 41.67
C ALA A 403 53.95 2.93 41.04
N GLY A 404 54.01 2.47 39.79
CA GLY A 404 55.23 2.08 39.11
C GLY A 404 56.08 3.24 38.57
N ALA A 405 57.17 2.87 37.90
CA ALA A 405 58.08 3.80 37.21
C ALA A 405 57.82 3.93 35.70
N GLY A 406 56.84 3.19 35.16
CA GLY A 406 56.46 3.25 33.74
C GLY A 406 55.72 4.53 33.36
N ALA A 407 55.26 4.60 32.10
CA ALA A 407 54.52 5.75 31.58
C ALA A 407 53.36 6.23 32.47
N PRO A 408 52.52 5.35 33.05
CA PRO A 408 51.44 5.80 33.93
C PRO A 408 51.94 6.43 35.24
N GLY A 409 53.04 5.91 35.78
CA GLY A 409 53.68 6.45 36.97
C GLY A 409 54.33 7.82 36.74
N MET A 410 54.90 8.05 35.55
CA MET A 410 55.44 9.36 35.13
C MET A 410 54.32 10.38 34.87
N LEU A 411 53.21 9.93 34.27
CA LEU A 411 52.00 10.75 34.07
C LEU A 411 51.44 11.21 35.41
N TYR A 412 51.35 10.29 36.38
CA TYR A 412 50.95 10.62 37.76
C TYR A 412 51.88 11.65 38.39
N ASP A 413 53.20 11.44 38.33
CA ASP A 413 54.17 12.35 38.95
C ASP A 413 54.09 13.76 38.36
N SER A 414 53.88 13.86 37.04
CA SER A 414 53.87 15.13 36.31
C SER A 414 52.58 15.93 36.50
N ASN A 415 51.44 15.26 36.70
CA ASN A 415 50.13 15.91 36.60
C ASN A 415 49.35 15.96 37.93
N PHE A 416 49.73 15.18 38.95
CA PHE A 416 48.92 15.05 40.18
C PHE A 416 48.59 16.40 40.85
N LEU A 417 49.58 17.27 41.03
CA LEU A 417 49.39 18.56 41.71
C LEU A 417 48.46 19.51 40.93
N THR A 418 48.36 19.34 39.61
CA THR A 418 47.51 20.15 38.74
C THR A 418 46.11 19.57 38.62
N ALA A 419 45.99 18.25 38.42
CA ALA A 419 44.70 17.57 38.28
C ALA A 419 43.94 17.43 39.61
N PHE A 420 44.64 17.42 40.75
CA PHE A 420 44.07 17.28 42.09
C PHE A 420 44.51 18.41 43.02
N PRO A 421 44.08 19.66 42.79
CA PRO A 421 44.51 20.81 43.60
C PRO A 421 44.06 20.74 45.07
N SER A 422 43.01 19.97 45.37
CA SER A 422 42.54 19.69 46.74
C SER A 422 43.10 18.39 47.32
N GLY A 423 43.95 17.69 46.58
CA GLY A 423 44.38 16.34 46.90
C GLY A 423 43.36 15.28 46.49
N VAL A 424 43.60 14.04 46.93
CA VAL A 424 42.70 12.89 46.74
C VAL A 424 42.25 12.39 48.11
N THR A 425 40.95 12.15 48.25
CA THR A 425 40.38 11.48 49.42
C THR A 425 39.61 10.25 48.96
N ILE A 426 39.82 9.14 49.66
CA ILE A 426 38.96 7.95 49.57
C ILE A 426 38.31 7.69 50.93
N GLY A 427 37.14 7.05 50.94
CA GLY A 427 36.33 6.89 52.16
C GLY A 427 35.46 8.11 52.44
N ILE A 428 35.03 8.26 53.70
CA ILE A 428 34.18 9.36 54.15
C ILE A 428 34.88 10.12 55.27
N ASP A 429 35.25 11.37 55.00
CA ASP A 429 35.76 12.30 56.00
C ASP A 429 34.56 12.94 56.71
N ASP A 430 34.28 12.49 57.93
CA ASP A 430 33.18 12.99 58.77
C ASP A 430 33.65 13.86 59.94
N GLY A 431 34.91 14.31 59.91
CA GLY A 431 35.47 15.20 60.93
C GLY A 431 35.70 14.56 62.30
N GLY A 432 35.86 13.23 62.36
CA GLY A 432 36.16 12.48 63.59
C GLY A 432 34.99 11.67 64.14
N GLY A 433 34.01 11.36 63.29
CA GLY A 433 32.92 10.44 63.61
C GLY A 433 33.34 8.96 63.42
N PRO A 434 32.37 8.03 63.35
CA PRO A 434 32.66 6.61 63.26
C PRO A 434 33.12 6.16 61.87
N LYS A 435 33.13 7.04 60.87
CA LYS A 435 33.56 6.73 59.51
C LYS A 435 35.04 7.05 59.34
N HIS A 436 35.61 6.51 58.27
CA HIS A 436 37.05 6.60 58.04
C HIS A 436 37.38 7.02 56.61
N SER A 437 38.48 7.74 56.48
CA SER A 437 38.99 8.29 55.24
C SER A 437 40.51 8.14 55.12
N ALA A 438 41.00 8.15 53.89
CA ALA A 438 42.42 8.34 53.62
C ALA A 438 42.56 9.51 52.66
N LYS A 439 43.25 10.56 53.11
CA LYS A 439 43.45 11.80 52.38
C LYS A 439 44.91 12.02 52.07
N TRP A 440 45.22 12.38 50.84
CA TRP A 440 46.55 12.83 50.41
C TRP A 440 46.44 14.23 49.86
N ASN A 441 47.13 15.16 50.51
CA ASN A 441 47.12 16.57 50.17
C ASN A 441 47.83 16.82 48.83
N ALA A 442 47.48 17.93 48.16
CA ALA A 442 48.15 18.41 46.94
C ALA A 442 49.54 18.98 47.24
N THR A 443 50.42 18.15 47.81
CA THR A 443 51.81 18.48 48.14
C THR A 443 52.74 17.42 47.56
N THR A 444 54.03 17.74 47.42
CA THR A 444 55.05 16.77 46.99
C THR A 444 55.05 15.52 47.87
N THR A 445 54.87 15.69 49.18
CA THR A 445 54.79 14.61 50.16
C THR A 445 53.51 13.80 49.99
N GLY A 446 52.34 14.44 49.91
CA GLY A 446 51.07 13.75 49.74
C GLY A 446 51.03 12.92 48.46
N ARG A 447 51.50 13.49 47.34
CA ARG A 447 51.69 12.78 46.06
C ARG A 447 52.60 11.55 46.21
N ALA A 448 53.80 11.72 46.79
CA ALA A 448 54.74 10.60 46.96
C ALA A 448 54.18 9.50 47.87
N ASN A 449 53.44 9.89 48.92
CA ASN A 449 52.87 8.96 49.87
C ASN A 449 51.66 8.20 49.28
N LEU A 450 50.82 8.86 48.46
CA LEU A 450 49.76 8.17 47.71
C LEU A 450 50.35 7.15 46.74
N LYS A 451 51.38 7.54 45.98
CA LYS A 451 52.07 6.62 45.06
C LYS A 451 52.58 5.37 45.78
N THR A 452 53.14 5.57 46.97
CA THR A 452 53.58 4.46 47.83
C THR A 452 52.40 3.62 48.33
N ALA A 453 51.32 4.25 48.78
CA ALA A 453 50.13 3.55 49.28
C ALA A 453 49.46 2.65 48.21
N LEU A 454 49.42 3.10 46.95
CA LEU A 454 48.88 2.35 45.81
C LEU A 454 49.60 1.01 45.56
N SER A 455 50.89 0.91 45.89
CA SER A 455 51.71 -0.29 45.68
C SER A 455 51.34 -1.47 46.60
N GLY A 456 50.65 -1.20 47.71
CA GLY A 456 50.31 -2.24 48.68
C GLY A 456 49.24 -3.23 48.21
N GLY A 457 48.89 -4.15 49.12
CA GLY A 457 47.87 -5.19 48.90
C GLY A 457 47.11 -5.56 50.17
N GLY A 458 46.56 -6.77 50.20
CA GLY A 458 45.76 -7.30 51.31
C GLY A 458 44.29 -7.49 50.93
N ALA A 459 43.57 -8.23 51.76
CA ALA A 459 42.17 -8.56 51.51
C ALA A 459 41.27 -7.31 51.44
N PRO A 460 40.36 -7.20 50.45
CA PRO A 460 39.38 -6.13 50.36
C PRO A 460 38.60 -5.93 51.67
N GLY A 461 38.49 -4.68 52.14
CA GLY A 461 37.75 -4.34 53.36
C GLY A 461 37.51 -2.85 53.52
N ALA A 462 36.92 -2.45 54.64
CA ALA A 462 36.74 -1.04 54.99
C ALA A 462 38.05 -0.42 55.54
N LEU A 463 38.11 0.91 55.53
CA LEU A 463 39.10 1.66 56.28
C LEU A 463 38.81 1.50 57.78
N THR A 464 39.86 1.64 58.60
CA THR A 464 39.80 1.40 60.06
C THR A 464 40.24 2.60 60.89
N LEU A 465 40.73 3.65 60.23
CA LEU A 465 41.15 4.91 60.84
C LEU A 465 41.30 5.99 59.76
N ASP A 466 41.13 7.25 60.17
CA ASP A 466 41.45 8.39 59.32
C ASP A 466 42.96 8.57 59.16
N THR A 467 43.41 8.75 57.92
CA THR A 467 44.80 8.99 57.61
C THR A 467 44.98 10.24 56.76
N VAL A 468 46.06 10.97 57.01
CA VAL A 468 46.51 12.10 56.19
C VAL A 468 47.93 11.82 55.71
N ASP A 469 48.14 11.90 54.40
CA ASP A 469 49.42 11.67 53.73
C ASP A 469 50.10 10.34 54.15
N ALA A 470 49.33 9.28 54.40
CA ALA A 470 49.88 7.99 54.83
C ALA A 470 50.46 7.18 53.65
N THR A 471 51.57 6.48 53.89
CA THR A 471 52.19 5.55 52.93
C THR A 471 51.58 4.14 52.98
N SER A 472 50.77 3.85 54.01
CA SER A 472 50.06 2.59 54.19
C SER A 472 48.67 2.86 54.77
N ILE A 473 47.68 2.18 54.23
CA ILE A 473 46.26 2.31 54.59
C ILE A 473 45.62 0.93 54.73
N SER A 474 44.55 0.85 55.53
CA SER A 474 43.69 -0.33 55.58
C SER A 474 42.74 -0.40 54.37
N GLY A 475 41.82 -1.36 54.36
CA GLY A 475 40.89 -1.60 53.25
C GLY A 475 41.44 -2.42 52.06
N GLY A 476 42.69 -2.89 52.14
CA GLY A 476 43.25 -3.88 51.21
C GLY A 476 43.30 -3.41 49.76
N THR A 477 43.10 -4.32 48.81
CA THR A 477 43.12 -3.96 47.38
C THR A 477 41.97 -3.03 46.99
N LEU A 478 40.83 -3.08 47.68
CA LEU A 478 39.68 -2.21 47.39
C LEU A 478 40.07 -0.74 47.55
N SER A 479 40.65 -0.34 48.69
CA SER A 479 41.02 1.07 48.92
C SER A 479 41.97 1.61 47.84
N ARG A 480 42.86 0.76 47.33
CA ARG A 480 43.82 1.11 46.29
C ARG A 480 43.21 1.16 44.90
N ASN A 481 42.31 0.24 44.57
CA ASN A 481 41.56 0.28 43.32
C ASN A 481 40.59 1.47 43.28
N THR A 482 39.99 1.84 44.42
CA THR A 482 39.15 3.04 44.55
C THR A 482 39.99 4.31 44.34
N ALA A 483 41.17 4.39 44.94
CA ALA A 483 42.09 5.51 44.68
C ALA A 483 42.53 5.55 43.20
N ALA A 484 42.83 4.40 42.58
CA ALA A 484 43.15 4.35 41.15
C ALA A 484 41.98 4.81 40.27
N LEU A 485 40.74 4.46 40.61
CA LEU A 485 39.55 4.91 39.88
C LEU A 485 39.34 6.42 40.02
N ALA A 486 39.53 6.96 41.22
CA ALA A 486 39.52 8.42 41.44
C ALA A 486 40.59 9.13 40.60
N LEU A 487 41.79 8.54 40.49
CA LEU A 487 42.85 9.06 39.63
C LEU A 487 42.47 9.02 38.14
N ASN A 488 41.94 7.90 37.66
CA ASN A 488 41.51 7.75 36.27
C ASN A 488 40.45 8.80 35.89
N ILE A 489 39.43 8.99 36.72
CA ILE A 489 38.38 9.97 36.48
C ILE A 489 38.95 11.40 36.52
N GLY A 490 39.75 11.74 37.53
CA GLY A 490 40.27 13.09 37.68
C GLY A 490 41.29 13.47 36.60
N PHE A 491 42.19 12.56 36.20
CA PHE A 491 43.10 12.81 35.07
C PHE A 491 42.38 12.89 33.73
N ASN A 492 41.34 12.09 33.51
CA ASN A 492 40.52 12.20 32.30
C ASN A 492 39.79 13.55 32.23
N ALA A 493 39.16 13.97 33.32
CA ALA A 493 38.49 15.27 33.41
C ALA A 493 39.45 16.46 33.26
N ALA A 494 40.71 16.30 33.67
CA ALA A 494 41.77 17.29 33.49
C ALA A 494 42.38 17.29 32.07
N GLY A 495 41.92 16.43 31.17
CA GLY A 495 42.43 16.32 29.80
C GLY A 495 43.80 15.65 29.67
N VAL A 496 44.21 14.87 30.67
CA VAL A 496 45.53 14.21 30.74
C VAL A 496 45.47 12.76 30.25
N ASN A 497 44.30 12.11 30.32
CA ASN A 497 44.10 10.70 29.99
C ASN A 497 43.01 10.51 28.93
N GLY A 498 43.40 10.42 27.65
CA GLY A 498 42.49 10.21 26.51
C GLY A 498 42.02 11.50 25.84
N THR A 499 41.36 11.36 24.70
CA THR A 499 40.81 12.47 23.91
C THR A 499 39.44 12.95 24.42
N GLN A 500 38.69 12.08 25.10
CA GLN A 500 37.43 12.41 25.75
C GLN A 500 37.66 12.79 27.21
N HIS A 501 36.76 13.57 27.82
CA HIS A 501 36.95 14.15 29.17
C HIS A 501 35.79 13.86 30.15
N ASN A 502 35.01 12.83 29.86
CA ASN A 502 33.77 12.47 30.56
C ASN A 502 33.75 11.01 31.04
N LEU A 503 34.91 10.39 31.32
CA LEU A 503 35.01 8.99 31.76
C LEU A 503 34.08 8.68 32.94
N GLY A 504 34.06 9.55 33.95
CA GLY A 504 33.23 9.37 35.14
C GLY A 504 31.72 9.38 34.84
N SER A 505 31.30 9.88 33.68
CA SER A 505 29.90 9.99 33.28
C SER A 505 29.43 8.79 32.46
N LEU A 506 30.33 7.94 31.96
CA LEU A 506 29.95 6.70 31.27
C LEU A 506 29.04 5.84 32.15
N THR A 507 27.99 5.29 31.56
CA THR A 507 26.98 4.47 32.25
C THR A 507 27.21 2.99 31.99
N LEU A 508 27.01 2.18 33.03
CA LEU A 508 26.93 0.73 32.86
C LEU A 508 25.59 0.38 32.20
N CYS A 509 25.63 -0.47 31.18
CA CYS A 509 24.45 -0.85 30.41
C CYS A 509 24.55 -2.30 29.91
N ASN A 510 23.44 -2.83 29.39
CA ASN A 510 23.37 -4.18 28.79
C ASN A 510 23.80 -5.33 29.73
N LEU A 511 23.84 -5.10 31.05
CA LEU A 511 24.13 -6.13 32.03
C LEU A 511 22.90 -7.01 32.24
N VAL A 512 23.12 -8.32 32.24
CA VAL A 512 22.08 -9.32 32.55
C VAL A 512 22.56 -10.29 33.63
N GLY A 513 21.64 -11.04 34.24
CA GLY A 513 22.04 -12.15 35.13
C GLY A 513 22.93 -13.15 34.39
N GLY A 514 24.07 -13.51 34.99
CA GLY A 514 25.11 -14.32 34.36
C GLY A 514 26.24 -13.51 33.71
N THR A 515 26.17 -12.17 33.69
CA THR A 515 27.28 -11.33 33.20
C THR A 515 28.51 -11.50 34.08
N VAL A 516 29.66 -11.81 33.47
CA VAL A 516 30.93 -12.00 34.16
C VAL A 516 31.68 -10.65 34.21
N ILE A 517 31.77 -10.03 35.39
CA ILE A 517 32.54 -8.79 35.61
C ILE A 517 34.03 -9.09 35.69
N SER A 518 34.36 -10.19 36.36
CA SER A 518 35.70 -10.79 36.41
C SER A 518 35.57 -12.30 36.67
N PRO A 519 36.65 -13.09 36.55
CA PRO A 519 36.61 -14.52 36.88
C PRO A 519 36.12 -14.83 38.31
N ALA A 520 36.19 -13.86 39.23
CA ALA A 520 35.76 -14.01 40.61
C ALA A 520 34.37 -13.40 40.90
N PHE A 521 33.75 -12.69 39.94
CA PHE A 521 32.47 -12.02 40.14
C PHE A 521 31.56 -12.12 38.92
N THR A 522 30.47 -12.88 39.07
CA THR A 522 29.38 -13.00 38.09
C THR A 522 28.10 -12.45 38.68
N LEU A 523 27.40 -11.59 37.94
CA LEU A 523 26.20 -10.92 38.41
C LEU A 523 25.00 -11.88 38.50
N THR A 524 24.24 -11.77 39.58
CA THR A 524 22.84 -12.22 39.60
C THR A 524 21.97 -11.23 38.82
N ALA A 525 20.75 -11.64 38.44
CA ALA A 525 19.81 -10.75 37.74
C ALA A 525 19.49 -9.47 38.56
N ALA A 526 19.33 -9.58 39.87
CA ALA A 526 19.05 -8.43 40.73
C ALA A 526 20.24 -7.45 40.79
N GLN A 527 21.47 -7.98 40.84
CA GLN A 527 22.68 -7.14 40.81
C GLN A 527 22.86 -6.45 39.45
N ALA A 528 22.58 -7.14 38.34
CA ALA A 528 22.60 -6.56 37.01
C ALA A 528 21.60 -5.41 36.86
N THR A 529 20.35 -5.60 37.33
CA THR A 529 19.34 -4.54 37.35
C THR A 529 19.77 -3.34 38.19
N ALA A 530 20.37 -3.58 39.37
CA ALA A 530 20.83 -2.51 40.25
C ALA A 530 22.06 -1.75 39.73
N LEU A 531 22.83 -2.35 38.82
CA LEU A 531 24.05 -1.78 38.24
C LEU A 531 23.80 -1.07 36.90
N ASN A 532 22.85 -1.55 36.10
CA ASN A 532 22.45 -0.86 34.86
C ASN A 532 21.98 0.59 35.14
N GLY A 533 22.45 1.52 34.31
CA GLY A 533 22.17 2.95 34.42
C GLY A 533 23.05 3.70 35.43
N LYS A 534 23.87 3.00 36.23
CA LYS A 534 24.82 3.69 37.12
C LYS A 534 26.00 4.26 36.34
N THR A 535 26.45 5.45 36.70
CA THR A 535 27.69 6.03 36.14
C THR A 535 28.92 5.50 36.87
N ILE A 536 30.09 5.58 36.23
CA ILE A 536 31.38 5.28 36.87
C ILE A 536 31.58 6.16 38.14
N ASN A 537 31.16 7.43 38.11
CA ASN A 537 31.19 8.32 39.28
C ASN A 537 30.29 7.83 40.43
N GLN A 538 29.13 7.26 40.12
CA GLN A 538 28.25 6.68 41.14
C GLN A 538 28.88 5.42 41.74
N VAL A 539 29.53 4.57 40.94
CA VAL A 539 30.28 3.41 41.46
C VAL A 539 31.46 3.86 42.33
N LEU A 540 32.20 4.91 41.94
CA LEU A 540 33.24 5.48 42.79
C LEU A 540 32.69 6.02 44.11
N THR A 541 31.54 6.70 44.08
CA THR A 541 30.86 7.21 45.28
C THR A 541 30.45 6.08 46.21
N ASP A 542 29.85 5.02 45.66
CA ASP A 542 29.46 3.83 46.42
C ASP A 542 30.70 3.13 47.01
N ALA A 543 31.82 3.04 46.27
CA ALA A 543 33.08 2.49 46.77
C ALA A 543 33.65 3.31 47.93
N ASN A 544 33.59 4.64 47.87
CA ASN A 544 33.97 5.52 48.98
C ASN A 544 33.05 5.35 50.19
N ASN A 545 31.74 5.23 49.97
CA ASN A 545 30.78 4.94 51.03
C ASN A 545 31.10 3.60 51.73
N THR A 546 31.38 2.55 50.97
CA THR A 546 31.75 1.24 51.51
C THR A 546 33.06 1.29 52.28
N LEU A 547 34.09 1.97 51.75
CA LEU A 547 35.37 2.14 52.45
C LEU A 547 35.21 2.90 53.77
N GLY A 548 34.34 3.92 53.80
CA GLY A 548 34.05 4.69 55.00
C GLY A 548 33.11 4.00 56.00
N GLY A 549 32.63 2.79 55.72
CA GLY A 549 31.82 2.00 56.66
C GLY A 549 30.30 2.12 56.50
N ASN A 550 29.79 2.68 55.40
CA ASN A 550 28.34 2.79 55.14
C ASN A 550 27.69 1.49 54.62
N GLY A 551 28.41 0.37 54.64
CA GLY A 551 27.95 -0.92 54.10
C GLY A 551 28.19 -1.07 52.60
N LEU A 552 27.77 -2.21 52.05
CA LEU A 552 27.94 -2.57 50.64
C LEU A 552 26.74 -2.08 49.79
N PRO A 553 26.96 -1.62 48.55
CA PRO A 553 25.86 -1.27 47.66
C PRO A 553 25.07 -2.51 47.22
N ALA A 554 23.81 -2.32 46.82
CA ALA A 554 22.90 -3.43 46.51
C ALA A 554 23.33 -4.32 45.32
N TYR A 555 24.25 -3.84 44.46
CA TYR A 555 24.75 -4.59 43.30
C TYR A 555 25.98 -5.46 43.59
N VAL A 556 26.44 -5.55 44.85
CA VAL A 556 27.55 -6.43 45.26
C VAL A 556 27.19 -7.22 46.53
N GLY A 557 27.74 -8.42 46.67
CA GLY A 557 27.54 -9.26 47.86
C GLY A 557 28.69 -9.19 48.87
N SER A 558 29.87 -8.71 48.45
CA SER A 558 31.07 -8.66 49.29
C SER A 558 31.98 -7.47 48.96
N PHE A 559 32.93 -7.16 49.85
CA PHE A 559 34.03 -6.23 49.52
C PHE A 559 34.88 -6.74 48.34
N GLY A 560 34.95 -8.05 48.13
CA GLY A 560 35.62 -8.67 47.00
C GLY A 560 34.94 -8.33 45.68
N ASP A 561 33.63 -8.52 45.59
CA ASP A 561 32.82 -8.20 44.40
C ASP A 561 32.97 -6.73 43.99
N LEU A 562 32.96 -5.81 44.98
CA LEU A 562 33.17 -4.39 44.72
C LEU A 562 34.60 -4.09 44.25
N ASN A 563 35.59 -4.78 44.82
CA ASN A 563 36.98 -4.69 44.35
C ASN A 563 37.12 -5.16 42.91
N GLU A 564 36.44 -6.24 42.54
CA GLU A 564 36.43 -6.76 41.16
C GLU A 564 35.80 -5.77 40.19
N LEU A 565 34.64 -5.20 40.52
CA LEU A 565 33.99 -4.19 39.67
C LEU A 565 34.85 -2.94 39.49
N VAL A 566 35.39 -2.37 40.57
CA VAL A 566 36.27 -1.19 40.50
C VAL A 566 37.56 -1.52 39.75
N GLY A 567 38.08 -2.74 39.91
CA GLY A 567 39.22 -3.25 39.15
C GLY A 567 38.94 -3.30 37.65
N THR A 568 37.81 -3.90 37.25
CA THR A 568 37.38 -3.99 35.85
C THR A 568 37.17 -2.60 35.24
N LEU A 569 36.58 -1.64 35.97
CA LEU A 569 36.42 -0.26 35.50
C LEU A 569 37.77 0.44 35.28
N ASN A 570 38.77 0.20 36.14
CA ASN A 570 40.13 0.68 35.92
C ASN A 570 40.82 0.02 34.71
N GLY A 571 40.39 -1.18 34.32
CA GLY A 571 40.88 -1.92 33.16
C GLY A 571 40.09 -1.69 31.87
N SER A 572 39.00 -0.90 31.91
CA SER A 572 38.10 -0.72 30.77
C SER A 572 38.80 -0.14 29.53
N PHE A 573 39.80 0.72 29.76
CA PHE A 573 40.58 1.40 28.72
C PHE A 573 42.09 1.35 29.05
N ASP A 574 42.56 0.20 29.54
CA ASP A 574 43.94 0.06 30.03
C ASP A 574 44.95 0.42 28.94
N SER A 575 45.90 1.30 29.27
CA SER A 575 46.89 1.80 28.30
C SER A 575 46.27 2.34 27.00
N CYS A 576 45.13 3.02 27.12
CA CYS A 576 44.38 3.63 26.02
C CYS A 576 43.75 2.64 25.03
N THR A 577 43.66 1.35 25.40
CA THR A 577 43.07 0.31 24.54
C THR A 577 41.70 -0.07 25.05
N VAL A 578 40.69 -0.10 24.19
CA VAL A 578 39.31 -0.44 24.55
C VAL A 578 39.22 -1.92 24.89
N SER A 579 38.73 -2.25 26.08
CA SER A 579 38.50 -3.63 26.49
C SER A 579 37.18 -4.19 25.94
N ALA A 580 37.08 -5.53 25.92
CA ALA A 580 35.82 -6.21 25.64
C ALA A 580 34.71 -5.80 26.64
N PHE A 581 35.06 -5.59 27.91
CA PHE A 581 34.11 -5.13 28.92
C PHE A 581 33.55 -3.74 28.58
N ALA A 582 34.39 -2.78 28.21
CA ALA A 582 33.96 -1.44 27.84
C ALA A 582 33.03 -1.48 26.62
N THR A 583 33.40 -2.24 25.58
CA THR A 583 32.61 -2.38 24.35
C THR A 583 31.24 -2.98 24.62
N SER A 584 31.14 -3.94 25.54
CA SER A 584 29.89 -4.66 25.80
C SER A 584 28.99 -3.98 26.85
N TYR A 585 29.57 -3.29 27.83
CA TYR A 585 28.85 -2.94 29.07
C TYR A 585 29.03 -1.49 29.53
N LEU A 586 29.75 -0.66 28.78
CA LEU A 586 29.72 0.79 28.97
C LEU A 586 29.01 1.44 27.78
N CYS A 587 28.08 2.34 28.07
CA CYS A 587 27.39 3.12 27.05
C CYS A 587 27.98 4.53 27.01
N PRO A 588 28.42 5.03 25.85
CA PRO A 588 28.86 6.41 25.73
C PRO A 588 27.67 7.36 25.90
N ILE A 589 27.98 8.59 26.31
CA ILE A 589 26.99 9.67 26.30
C ILE A 589 27.01 10.26 24.90
N CYS A 590 26.04 9.87 24.08
CA CYS A 590 25.87 10.43 22.75
C CYS A 590 25.29 11.86 22.93
N PRO A 591 25.86 12.90 22.28
CA PRO A 591 25.40 14.29 22.42
C PRO A 591 24.00 14.54 21.87
#